data_AF-A0AAN7K0M1-F1
#
_entry.id   AF-A0AAN7K0M1-F1
#
_cell.length_a   1.000
_cell.length_b   1.000
_cell.length_c   1.000
_cell.angle_alpha   90.00
_cell.angle_beta   90.00
_cell.angle_gamma   90.00
#
_symmetry.space_group_name_H-M   'P 1'
#
loop_
_entity.id
_entity.type
_entity.pdbx_description
1 polymer ?
#
loop_
_entity_poly.entity_id
_entity_poly.type
_entity_poly.pdbx_seq_one_letter_code
_entity_poly.pdbx_strand_id
1 'polypeptide(L)'
;MVEQGVFQIYRLFADMPPTSQSFMLELQRDSHIEYLANGLRELGSSFCVLDAIDGLYSFLRQMKQPNGGFRDIPACQVASILYILDENLVVQ
;
A
#
# COMPACT_ATOMS: atom_id res chain seq x y z
N MET A 1 -13.48 4.11 26.20
CA MET A 1 -12.24 4.89 25.98
C MET A 1 -11.28 4.07 25.14
N VAL A 2 -10.42 4.72 24.34
CA VAL A 2 -9.40 4.07 23.48
C VAL A 2 -8.54 3.07 24.26
N GLU A 3 -8.19 3.40 25.50
CA GLU A 3 -7.42 2.54 26.41
C GLU A 3 -8.01 1.14 26.58
N GLN A 4 -9.35 1.04 26.69
CA GLN A 4 -10.02 -0.25 26.84
C GLN A 4 -9.91 -1.10 25.57
N GLY A 5 -9.97 -0.48 24.40
CA GLY A 5 -9.77 -1.18 23.11
C GLY A 5 -8.34 -1.64 22.94
N VAL A 6 -7.38 -0.77 23.23
CA VAL A 6 -5.94 -1.10 23.18
C VAL A 6 -5.60 -2.23 24.17
N PHE A 7 -6.13 -2.16 25.40
CA PHE A 7 -5.95 -3.21 26.40
C PHE A 7 -6.47 -4.57 25.93
N GLN A 8 -7.61 -4.59 25.22
CA GLN A 8 -8.14 -5.84 24.63
C GLN A 8 -7.20 -6.43 23.58
N ILE A 9 -6.56 -5.60 22.74
CA ILE A 9 -5.59 -6.08 21.74
C ILE A 9 -4.40 -6.76 22.42
N TYR A 10 -3.84 -6.13 23.47
CA TYR A 10 -2.73 -6.73 24.22
C TYR A 10 -3.12 -8.01 24.96
N ARG A 11 -4.35 -8.06 25.48
CA ARG A 11 -4.87 -9.26 26.13
C ARG A 11 -5.02 -10.42 25.16
N LEU A 12 -5.59 -10.17 23.97
CA LEU A 12 -5.69 -11.17 22.91
C LEU A 12 -4.31 -11.72 22.53
N PHE A 13 -3.30 -10.85 22.46
CA PHE A 13 -1.93 -11.28 22.23
C PHE A 13 -1.35 -12.16 23.35
N ALA A 14 -1.51 -11.73 24.60
CA ALA A 14 -0.99 -12.45 25.76
C ALA A 14 -1.63 -13.83 25.97
N ASP A 15 -2.91 -13.95 25.62
CA ASP A 15 -3.68 -15.19 25.78
C ASP A 15 -3.41 -16.22 24.66
N MET A 16 -2.66 -15.86 23.59
CA MET A 16 -2.32 -16.78 22.50
C MET A 16 -1.16 -17.74 22.81
N PRO A 17 -1.13 -18.92 22.18
CA PRO A 17 0.03 -19.80 22.20
C PRO A 17 1.31 -19.09 21.71
N PRO A 18 2.49 -19.37 22.28
CA PRO A 18 3.75 -18.73 21.87
C PRO A 18 4.06 -18.87 20.37
N THR A 19 3.66 -19.98 19.75
CA THR A 19 3.81 -20.23 18.32
C THR A 19 2.91 -19.35 17.44
N SER A 20 1.79 -18.86 17.98
CA SER A 20 0.85 -17.97 17.29
C SER A 20 1.19 -16.48 17.52
N GLN A 21 1.93 -16.16 18.58
CA GLN A 21 2.35 -14.80 18.87
C GLN A 21 3.31 -14.26 17.81
N SER A 22 4.25 -15.07 17.33
CA SER A 22 5.16 -14.66 16.25
C SER A 22 4.40 -14.32 14.98
N PHE A 23 3.45 -15.17 14.58
CA PHE A 23 2.60 -14.96 13.41
C PHE A 23 1.76 -13.67 13.51
N MET A 24 1.22 -13.36 14.69
CA MET A 24 0.42 -12.13 14.87
C MET A 24 1.27 -10.85 14.77
N LEU A 25 2.55 -10.93 15.11
CA LEU A 25 3.48 -9.79 15.02
C LEU A 25 4.15 -9.68 13.64
N GLU A 26 4.00 -10.69 12.78
CA GLU A 26 4.52 -10.64 11.42
C GLU A 26 3.76 -9.60 10.58
N LEU A 27 4.52 -8.86 9.78
CA LEU A 27 3.97 -7.89 8.84
C LEU A 27 3.18 -8.64 7.76
N GLN A 28 1.88 -8.33 7.64
CA GLN A 28 0.99 -8.88 6.62
C GLN A 28 1.23 -8.23 5.25
N ARG A 29 2.43 -8.45 4.69
CA ARG A 29 2.93 -7.77 3.49
C ARG A 29 1.96 -7.88 2.32
N ASP A 30 1.43 -9.07 2.06
CA ASP A 30 0.57 -9.32 0.91
C ASP A 30 -0.75 -8.53 1.03
N SER A 31 -1.35 -8.50 2.22
CA SER A 31 -2.56 -7.68 2.48
C SER A 31 -2.29 -6.18 2.34
N HIS A 32 -1.12 -5.71 2.79
CA HIS A 32 -0.74 -4.32 2.61
C HIS A 32 -0.49 -3.96 1.14
N ILE A 33 0.16 -4.85 0.38
CA ILE A 33 0.37 -4.68 -1.06
C ILE A 33 -0.97 -4.63 -1.78
N GLU A 34 -1.89 -5.55 -1.47
CA GLU A 34 -3.23 -5.59 -2.06
C GLU A 34 -4.02 -4.29 -1.77
N TYR A 35 -3.99 -3.81 -0.52
CA TYR A 35 -4.62 -2.55 -0.15
C TYR A 35 -4.07 -1.37 -0.96
N LEU A 36 -2.75 -1.28 -1.09
CA LEU A 36 -2.08 -0.22 -1.85
C LEU A 36 -2.37 -0.32 -3.35
N ALA A 37 -2.30 -1.52 -3.92
CA ALA A 37 -2.58 -1.76 -5.33
C ALA A 37 -4.03 -1.37 -5.69
N ASN A 38 -4.99 -1.72 -4.84
CA ASN A 38 -6.38 -1.34 -5.03
C ASN A 38 -6.59 0.17 -4.92
N GLY A 39 -6.04 0.82 -3.89
CA GLY A 39 -6.17 2.26 -3.68
C GLY A 39 -5.48 3.11 -4.76
N LEU A 40 -4.38 2.63 -5.35
CA LEU A 40 -3.71 3.31 -6.44
C LEU A 40 -4.44 3.15 -7.79
N ARG A 41 -5.22 2.08 -7.96
CA ARG A 41 -6.07 1.89 -9.13
C ARG A 41 -7.32 2.76 -9.08
N GLU A 42 -8.00 2.77 -7.94
CA GLU A 42 -9.19 3.59 -7.72
C GLU A 42 -9.37 3.83 -6.21
N LEU A 43 -9.49 5.11 -5.82
CA LEU A 43 -9.86 5.47 -4.46
C LEU A 43 -11.39 5.39 -4.33
N GLY A 44 -11.88 4.62 -3.35
CA GLY A 44 -13.32 4.53 -3.09
C GLY A 44 -13.93 5.89 -2.71
N SER A 45 -15.25 6.05 -2.89
CA SER A 45 -15.96 7.33 -2.68
C SER A 45 -15.80 7.96 -1.28
N SER A 46 -15.46 7.16 -0.26
CA SER A 46 -15.11 7.63 1.08
C SER A 46 -13.84 8.50 1.14
N PHE A 47 -13.04 8.48 0.08
CA PHE A 47 -11.82 9.25 -0.08
C PHE A 47 -12.01 10.51 -0.93
N CYS A 48 -13.25 10.95 -1.20
CA CYS A 48 -13.53 12.17 -1.97
C CYS A 48 -12.87 13.44 -1.41
N VAL A 49 -12.55 13.47 -0.10
CA VAL A 49 -11.79 14.56 0.54
C VAL A 49 -10.33 14.59 0.07
N LEU A 50 -9.83 13.48 -0.49
CA LEU A 50 -8.50 13.31 -1.05
C LEU A 50 -8.49 13.40 -2.59
N ASP A 51 -9.55 13.90 -3.26
CA ASP A 51 -9.62 14.01 -4.74
C ASP A 51 -8.47 14.80 -5.38
N ALA A 52 -7.65 15.51 -4.60
CA ALA A 52 -6.38 16.05 -5.07
C ALA A 52 -5.32 14.97 -5.41
N ILE A 53 -5.47 13.73 -4.93
CA ILE A 53 -4.55 12.59 -5.09
C ILE A 53 -4.85 11.77 -6.36
N ASP A 54 -6.02 11.93 -6.99
CA ASP A 54 -6.30 11.43 -8.35
C ASP A 54 -5.31 12.00 -9.38
N GLY A 55 -4.72 13.14 -9.03
CA GLY A 55 -3.57 13.73 -9.70
C GLY A 55 -2.33 12.84 -9.69
N LEU A 56 -2.09 11.98 -8.69
CA LEU A 56 -0.86 11.20 -8.57
C LEU A 56 -0.76 10.10 -9.63
N TYR A 57 -1.80 9.29 -9.84
CA TYR A 57 -1.78 8.26 -10.89
C TYR A 57 -1.71 8.91 -12.29
N SER A 58 -2.49 9.97 -12.49
CA SER A 58 -2.48 10.79 -13.70
C SER A 58 -1.10 11.43 -13.96
N PHE A 59 -0.44 11.91 -12.92
CA PHE A 59 0.89 12.50 -12.95
C PHE A 59 1.97 11.45 -13.23
N LEU A 60 1.93 10.30 -12.57
CA LEU A 60 2.83 9.18 -12.84
C LEU A 60 2.71 8.73 -14.30
N ARG A 61 1.49 8.62 -14.83
CA ARG A 61 1.26 8.29 -16.24
C ARG A 61 1.88 9.32 -17.20
N GLN A 62 1.85 10.60 -16.86
CA GLN A 62 2.50 11.66 -17.65
C GLN A 62 4.02 11.65 -17.54
N MET A 63 4.55 11.17 -16.42
CA MET A 63 5.99 11.06 -16.19
C MET A 63 6.59 9.80 -16.86
N LYS A 64 5.78 8.81 -17.24
CA LYS A 64 6.20 7.60 -17.96
C LYS A 64 6.74 7.97 -19.35
N GLN A 65 7.97 7.54 -19.61
CA GLN A 65 8.67 7.71 -20.87
C GLN A 65 8.39 6.52 -21.82
N PRO A 66 8.56 6.69 -23.14
CA PRO A 66 8.34 5.63 -24.13
C PRO A 66 9.23 4.40 -23.94
N ASN A 67 10.36 4.55 -23.26
CA ASN A 67 11.33 3.48 -22.97
C ASN A 67 11.00 2.70 -21.68
N GLY A 68 9.85 2.98 -21.04
CA GLY A 68 9.43 2.35 -19.78
C GLY A 68 9.98 3.01 -18.51
N GLY A 69 10.85 4.01 -18.61
CA GLY A 69 11.34 4.80 -17.47
C GLY A 69 10.39 5.91 -17.03
N PHE A 70 10.68 6.59 -15.93
CA PHE A 70 9.96 7.79 -15.49
C PHE A 70 10.91 8.99 -15.49
N ARG A 71 10.44 10.17 -15.91
CA ARG A 71 11.24 11.41 -15.93
C ARG A 71 11.53 11.89 -14.51
N ASP A 72 12.74 12.39 -14.24
CA ASP A 72 13.15 13.10 -13.01
C ASP A 72 12.93 12.39 -11.65
N ILE A 73 12.58 11.11 -11.66
CA ILE A 73 12.47 10.29 -10.44
C ILE A 73 13.56 9.21 -10.52
N PRO A 74 14.44 9.08 -9.50
CA PRO A 74 15.41 8.00 -9.45
C PRO A 74 14.72 6.64 -9.53
N ALA A 75 15.26 5.74 -10.37
CA ALA A 75 14.68 4.42 -10.62
C ALA A 75 14.39 3.63 -9.32
N CYS A 76 15.15 3.85 -8.25
CA CYS A 76 14.96 3.18 -6.96
C CYS A 76 13.67 3.58 -6.21
N GLN A 77 13.17 4.82 -6.38
CA GLN A 77 11.94 5.26 -5.72
C GLN A 77 10.70 4.84 -6.52
N VAL A 78 10.80 4.89 -7.85
CA VAL A 78 9.78 4.40 -8.78
C VAL A 78 9.64 2.88 -8.67
N ALA A 79 10.75 2.15 -8.49
CA ALA A 79 10.74 0.70 -8.35
C ALA A 79 9.89 0.23 -7.17
N SER A 80 9.87 0.95 -6.05
CA SER A 80 9.06 0.55 -4.88
C SER A 80 7.55 0.69 -5.13
N ILE A 81 7.15 1.74 -5.86
CA ILE A 81 5.74 1.98 -6.22
C ILE A 81 5.31 1.08 -7.39
N LEU A 82 6.16 0.88 -8.40
CA LEU A 82 5.92 -0.06 -9.50
C LEU A 82 5.91 -1.53 -9.05
N TYR A 83 6.78 -1.92 -8.12
CA TYR A 83 6.79 -3.26 -7.51
C TYR A 83 5.49 -3.57 -6.78
N ILE A 84 4.80 -2.55 -6.26
CA ILE A 84 3.48 -2.67 -5.65
C ILE A 84 2.36 -2.60 -6.71
N LEU A 85 2.60 -1.95 -7.85
CA LEU A 85 1.58 -1.61 -8.84
C LEU A 85 1.46 -2.55 -10.04
N ASP A 86 2.35 -3.52 -10.22
CA ASP A 86 2.49 -4.12 -11.55
C ASP A 86 2.18 -5.62 -11.70
N GLU A 87 1.13 -5.87 -12.49
CA GLU A 87 1.13 -6.78 -13.66
C GLU A 87 0.67 -6.07 -14.98
N ASN A 88 0.25 -4.78 -14.94
CA ASN A 88 -0.38 -4.08 -16.09
C ASN A 88 0.33 -2.78 -16.55
N LEU A 89 1.40 -2.36 -15.88
CA LEU A 89 2.20 -1.17 -16.16
C LEU A 89 3.56 -1.48 -16.84
N VAL A 90 4.09 -2.71 -16.77
CA VAL A 90 5.36 -3.12 -17.42
C VAL A 90 5.17 -3.69 -18.82
N VAL A 91 3.96 -4.10 -19.22
CA VAL A 91 3.71 -4.62 -20.58
C VAL A 91 2.99 -3.59 -21.45
N GLN A 92 3.76 -2.88 -22.27
CA GLN A 92 3.45 -2.50 -23.65
C GLN A 92 4.72 -2.09 -24.37
#